data_AF-A0A5N0VDH6-F1
#
_entry.id   AF-A0A5N0VDH6-F1
#
_cell.length_a   1.000
_cell.length_b   1.000
_cell.length_c   1.000
_cell.angle_alpha   90.00
_cell.angle_beta   90.00
_cell.angle_gamma   90.00
#
_symmetry.space_group_name_H-M   'P 1'
#
loop_
_entity.id
_entity.type
_entity.pdbx_description
1 polymer ?
#
loop_
_entity_poly.entity_id
_entity_poly.type
_entity_poly.pdbx_seq_one_letter_code
_entity_poly.pdbx_strand_id
1 'polypeptide(L)'
;MERDAWRGAVSGLVSTLLRKFARSDSRAVSVAALVLVNLLPVAAVAWRGWRWQDVLIVYWLENLALSIWGVLKIRTARGPRRVTRYTQGDASRTVSTGPTTPFGPGFPSSFRIRTPGGSNPRQQVASAGSFFFQQAFTTVFTGFFLWMTGGFFAGTPKLTILTGAGVLAGLLLGQGVAYVFDWFWREERYLLGPADVYEYGMARTGVLLGGVALGLILTFAPLSVGLRPVMDQRWSVVVLVVAKTALEIRSLFTLRARRRNWAEEEQRRVRAAESGTAPVRVFKHSFVLGDARFPGSFENLDHSTGLGGLGESFLLVRTGIERGTITVSAAAFVSRPGLDTPEERERLQEWEDVAEFSLAVPDGELRVRAHGGGVDLPRLSASGPGCYRVRVHARGRDVRHRDLPESEETYSVITWPEEPSPPLVIKATSRCGMDEVLRRRPAG
;
A
#
# COMPACT_ATOMS: atom_id res chain seq x y z
N MET A 1 -43.08 -12.72 -14.27
CA MET A 1 -43.00 -12.07 -12.93
C MET A 1 -41.63 -12.23 -12.28
N GLU A 2 -41.10 -13.44 -12.10
CA GLU A 2 -39.83 -13.64 -11.35
C GLU A 2 -38.57 -13.09 -12.07
N ARG A 3 -38.55 -13.08 -13.41
CA ARG A 3 -37.44 -12.51 -14.22
C ARG A 3 -37.32 -10.99 -14.12
N ASP A 4 -38.43 -10.29 -13.94
CA ASP A 4 -38.45 -8.82 -13.95
C ASP A 4 -38.09 -8.26 -12.56
N ALA A 5 -38.48 -8.95 -11.49
CA ALA A 5 -38.10 -8.61 -10.12
C ALA A 5 -36.57 -8.62 -9.93
N TRP A 6 -35.88 -9.61 -10.49
CA TRP A 6 -34.42 -9.72 -10.40
C TRP A 6 -33.68 -8.67 -11.24
N ARG A 7 -34.21 -8.25 -12.40
CA ARG A 7 -33.62 -7.17 -13.22
C ARG A 7 -33.67 -5.82 -12.50
N GLY A 8 -34.79 -5.55 -11.81
CA GLY A 8 -34.92 -4.40 -10.93
C GLY A 8 -33.88 -4.42 -9.82
N ALA A 9 -33.69 -5.57 -9.15
CA ALA A 9 -32.71 -5.71 -8.08
C ALA A 9 -31.26 -5.49 -8.55
N VAL A 10 -30.85 -6.06 -9.68
CA VAL A 10 -29.47 -5.92 -10.19
C VAL A 10 -29.20 -4.50 -10.69
N SER A 11 -30.13 -3.88 -11.45
CA SER A 11 -29.95 -2.50 -11.90
C SER A 11 -29.97 -1.50 -10.74
N GLY A 12 -30.80 -1.74 -9.73
CA GLY A 12 -30.82 -1.00 -8.46
C GLY A 12 -29.49 -1.13 -7.72
N LEU A 13 -28.93 -2.34 -7.62
CA LEU A 13 -27.62 -2.58 -7.01
C LEU A 13 -26.50 -1.85 -7.78
N VAL A 14 -26.45 -2.00 -9.11
CA VAL A 14 -25.43 -1.37 -9.96
C VAL A 14 -25.51 0.16 -9.89
N SER A 15 -26.71 0.75 -9.96
CA SER A 15 -26.88 2.21 -9.88
C SER A 15 -26.58 2.79 -8.49
N THR A 16 -26.89 2.04 -7.43
CA THR A 16 -26.56 2.43 -6.04
C THR A 16 -25.06 2.35 -5.81
N LEU A 17 -24.42 1.30 -6.34
CA LEU A 17 -22.96 1.18 -6.34
C LEU A 17 -22.34 2.34 -7.12
N LEU A 18 -22.75 2.62 -8.37
CA LEU A 18 -22.21 3.72 -9.20
C LEU A 18 -22.34 5.10 -8.55
N ARG A 19 -23.43 5.36 -7.81
CA ARG A 19 -23.57 6.61 -7.03
C ARG A 19 -22.65 6.67 -5.81
N LYS A 20 -22.41 5.55 -5.13
CA LYS A 20 -21.39 5.47 -4.06
C LYS A 20 -19.96 5.54 -4.62
N PHE A 21 -19.72 5.00 -5.82
CA PHE A 21 -18.44 5.07 -6.54
C PHE A 21 -17.95 6.50 -6.73
N ALA A 22 -18.85 7.47 -6.96
CA ALA A 22 -18.51 8.87 -7.17
C ALA A 22 -18.10 9.63 -5.88
N ARG A 23 -18.32 9.05 -4.69
CA ARG A 23 -18.10 9.74 -3.39
C ARG A 23 -17.23 8.97 -2.40
N SER A 24 -16.78 7.76 -2.72
CA SER A 24 -16.25 6.81 -1.74
C SER A 24 -14.75 6.60 -1.80
N ASP A 25 -14.20 6.39 -0.62
CA ASP A 25 -12.91 5.79 -0.30
C ASP A 25 -12.51 4.71 -1.34
N SER A 26 -11.32 4.85 -1.92
CA SER A 26 -10.81 4.01 -3.03
C SER A 26 -10.90 2.51 -2.76
N ARG A 27 -10.97 2.13 -1.48
CA ARG A 27 -11.09 0.75 -1.00
C ARG A 27 -12.43 0.11 -1.37
N ALA A 28 -13.55 0.79 -1.14
CA ALA A 28 -14.88 0.24 -1.39
C ALA A 28 -15.15 0.11 -2.89
N VAL A 29 -14.64 1.08 -3.67
CA VAL A 29 -14.64 1.08 -5.13
C VAL A 29 -13.99 -0.17 -5.69
N SER A 30 -12.76 -0.50 -5.28
CA SER A 30 -12.07 -1.70 -5.78
C SER A 30 -12.80 -3.00 -5.42
N VAL A 31 -13.31 -3.10 -4.19
CA VAL A 31 -14.03 -4.31 -3.74
C VAL A 31 -15.36 -4.45 -4.48
N ALA A 32 -16.11 -3.37 -4.66
CA ALA A 32 -17.36 -3.39 -5.41
C ALA A 32 -17.13 -3.77 -6.87
N ALA A 33 -16.10 -3.21 -7.52
CA ALA A 33 -15.75 -3.56 -8.89
C ALA A 33 -15.37 -5.05 -9.02
N LEU A 34 -14.57 -5.56 -8.07
CA LEU A 34 -14.19 -6.97 -8.01
C LEU A 34 -15.40 -7.89 -7.87
N VAL A 35 -16.35 -7.55 -6.98
CA VAL A 35 -17.59 -8.33 -6.80
C VAL A 35 -18.43 -8.29 -8.07
N LEU A 36 -18.63 -7.11 -8.67
CA LEU A 36 -19.44 -6.95 -9.87
C LEU A 36 -18.89 -7.77 -11.05
N VAL A 37 -17.57 -7.73 -11.28
CA VAL A 37 -16.94 -8.51 -12.36
C VAL A 37 -17.09 -10.01 -12.11
N ASN A 38 -16.90 -10.48 -10.87
CA ASN A 38 -17.06 -11.90 -10.54
C ASN A 38 -18.53 -12.37 -10.60
N LEU A 39 -19.52 -11.48 -10.54
CA LEU A 39 -20.94 -11.85 -10.71
C LEU A 39 -21.36 -12.01 -12.18
N LEU A 40 -20.55 -11.58 -13.15
CA LEU A 40 -20.86 -11.72 -14.58
C LEU A 40 -21.14 -13.18 -15.02
N PRO A 41 -20.37 -14.20 -14.59
CA PRO A 41 -20.66 -15.58 -14.91
C PRO A 41 -21.99 -16.07 -14.33
N VAL A 42 -22.36 -15.64 -13.11
CA VAL A 42 -23.66 -15.98 -12.50
C VAL A 42 -24.81 -15.39 -13.33
N ALA A 43 -24.68 -14.11 -13.68
CA ALA A 43 -25.59 -13.42 -14.58
C ALA A 43 -25.72 -14.14 -15.93
N ALA A 44 -24.62 -14.60 -16.51
CA ALA A 44 -24.61 -15.31 -17.77
C ALA A 44 -25.29 -16.69 -17.69
N VAL A 45 -25.11 -17.42 -16.59
CA VAL A 45 -25.84 -18.68 -16.32
C VAL A 45 -27.33 -18.41 -16.15
N ALA A 46 -27.71 -17.39 -15.39
CA ALA A 46 -29.10 -17.04 -15.12
C ALA A 46 -29.86 -16.57 -16.38
N TRP A 47 -29.20 -15.80 -17.26
CA TRP A 47 -29.89 -15.12 -18.37
C TRP A 47 -29.55 -15.64 -19.76
N ARG A 48 -28.31 -16.05 -20.00
CA ARG A 48 -27.86 -16.55 -21.32
C ARG A 48 -27.85 -18.07 -21.38
N GLY A 49 -28.26 -18.74 -20.32
CA GLY A 49 -28.25 -20.19 -20.22
C GLY A 49 -26.84 -20.75 -20.45
N TRP A 50 -25.82 -20.03 -19.95
CA TRP A 50 -24.47 -20.57 -19.84
C TRP A 50 -24.51 -21.81 -18.97
N ARG A 51 -23.62 -22.74 -19.30
CA ARG A 51 -23.38 -23.94 -18.52
C ARG A 51 -22.18 -23.68 -17.63
N TRP A 52 -22.01 -24.50 -16.61
CA TRP A 52 -20.85 -24.43 -15.72
C TRP A 52 -19.51 -24.51 -16.50
N GLN A 53 -19.50 -25.23 -17.63
CA GLN A 53 -18.36 -25.31 -18.54
C GLN A 53 -17.97 -23.94 -19.11
N ASP A 54 -18.94 -23.16 -19.57
CA ASP A 54 -18.68 -21.82 -20.13
C ASP A 54 -18.02 -20.94 -19.05
N VAL A 55 -18.47 -21.04 -17.80
CA VAL A 55 -17.87 -20.34 -16.65
C VAL A 55 -16.44 -20.79 -16.37
N LEU A 56 -16.16 -22.09 -16.39
CA LEU A 56 -14.81 -22.60 -16.20
C LEU A 56 -13.87 -22.19 -17.34
N ILE A 57 -14.35 -22.14 -18.59
CA ILE A 57 -13.58 -21.62 -19.72
C ILE A 57 -13.21 -20.15 -19.47
N VAL A 58 -14.14 -19.32 -18.98
CA VAL A 58 -13.82 -17.92 -18.64
C VAL A 58 -12.75 -17.84 -17.55
N TYR A 59 -12.82 -18.65 -16.50
CA TYR A 59 -11.79 -18.66 -15.45
C TYR A 59 -10.44 -19.18 -15.93
N TRP A 60 -10.46 -20.15 -16.85
CA TRP A 60 -9.25 -20.63 -17.51
C TRP A 60 -8.60 -19.53 -18.37
N LEU A 61 -9.40 -18.78 -19.14
CA LEU A 61 -8.93 -17.62 -19.90
C LEU A 61 -8.43 -16.49 -18.98
N GLU A 62 -9.07 -16.27 -17.83
CA GLU A 62 -8.60 -15.33 -16.82
C GLU A 62 -7.20 -15.73 -16.31
N ASN A 63 -6.97 -17.01 -16.02
CA ASN A 63 -5.65 -17.50 -15.59
C ASN A 63 -4.57 -17.24 -16.66
N LEU A 64 -4.90 -17.46 -17.93
CA LEU A 64 -3.98 -17.18 -19.04
C LEU A 64 -3.63 -15.68 -19.11
N ALA A 65 -4.64 -14.80 -19.03
CA ALA A 65 -4.43 -13.36 -19.02
C ALA A 65 -3.54 -12.92 -17.85
N LEU A 66 -3.80 -13.44 -16.65
CA LEU A 66 -3.00 -13.14 -15.46
C LEU A 66 -1.56 -13.64 -15.57
N SER A 67 -1.34 -14.77 -16.23
CA SER A 67 -0.01 -15.33 -16.47
C SER A 67 0.81 -14.40 -17.36
N ILE A 68 0.23 -13.90 -18.45
CA ILE A 68 0.88 -12.96 -19.37
C ILE A 68 1.30 -11.69 -18.63
N TRP A 69 0.39 -11.07 -17.88
CA TRP A 69 0.69 -9.86 -17.11
C TRP A 69 1.66 -10.12 -15.95
N GLY A 70 1.61 -11.30 -15.33
CA GLY A 70 2.53 -11.71 -14.27
C GLY A 70 3.98 -11.77 -14.75
N VAL A 71 4.23 -12.36 -15.93
CA VAL A 71 5.57 -12.37 -16.55
C VAL A 71 6.07 -10.95 -16.80
N LEU A 72 5.21 -10.08 -17.32
CA LEU A 72 5.58 -8.69 -17.60
C LEU A 72 5.88 -7.91 -16.31
N LYS A 73 5.09 -8.10 -15.25
CA LYS A 73 5.36 -7.55 -13.91
C LYS A 73 6.72 -8.02 -13.38
N ILE A 74 7.01 -9.32 -13.40
CA ILE A 74 8.29 -9.85 -12.89
C ILE A 74 9.48 -9.23 -13.62
N ARG A 75 9.38 -9.08 -14.94
CA ARG A 75 10.44 -8.47 -15.77
C ARG A 75 10.64 -6.97 -15.54
N THR A 76 9.60 -6.27 -15.09
CA THR A 76 9.63 -4.81 -14.93
C THR A 76 9.72 -4.39 -13.46
N ALA A 77 9.78 -5.34 -12.53
CA ALA A 77 9.91 -5.10 -11.11
C ALA A 77 11.31 -4.57 -10.75
N ARG A 78 11.32 -3.47 -10.00
CA ARG A 78 12.51 -2.73 -9.56
C ARG A 78 12.56 -2.54 -8.04
N GLY A 79 11.58 -3.06 -7.30
CA GLY A 79 11.50 -2.85 -5.86
C GLY A 79 12.60 -3.56 -5.06
N PRO A 80 12.84 -3.08 -3.82
CA PRO A 80 13.90 -3.58 -2.96
C PRO A 80 13.67 -5.05 -2.59
N ARG A 81 14.78 -5.76 -2.38
CA ARG A 81 14.74 -7.18 -2.04
C ARG A 81 14.24 -7.34 -0.61
N ARG A 82 13.18 -8.12 -0.38
CA ARG A 82 12.83 -8.56 0.99
C ARG A 82 13.98 -9.37 1.55
N VAL A 83 14.69 -8.80 2.52
CA VAL A 83 15.58 -9.54 3.41
C VAL A 83 14.67 -10.17 4.48
N THR A 84 14.13 -11.35 4.19
CA THR A 84 13.53 -12.20 5.22
C THR A 84 14.65 -12.65 6.15
N ARG A 85 14.87 -11.88 7.23
CA ARG A 85 15.75 -12.29 8.31
C ARG A 85 15.01 -13.36 9.12
N TYR A 86 15.24 -14.62 8.79
CA TYR A 86 14.84 -15.72 9.67
C TYR A 86 15.72 -15.64 10.91
N THR A 87 15.16 -15.20 12.03
CA THR A 87 15.74 -15.41 13.36
C THR A 87 15.59 -16.89 13.69
N GLN A 88 16.50 -17.70 13.15
CA GLN A 88 16.71 -19.04 13.65
C GLN A 88 17.53 -18.90 14.95
N GLY A 89 16.94 -19.31 16.07
CA GLY A 89 17.57 -19.21 17.39
C GLY A 89 18.99 -19.78 17.38
N ASP A 90 19.90 -19.02 18.01
CA ASP A 90 21.24 -19.39 18.48
C ASP A 90 22.44 -19.52 17.53
N ALA A 91 22.39 -19.03 16.30
CA ALA A 91 23.64 -18.63 15.64
C ALA A 91 23.41 -17.52 14.61
N SER A 92 23.95 -16.34 14.89
CA SER A 92 23.96 -15.16 14.03
C SER A 92 24.86 -15.33 12.80
N ARG A 93 24.62 -16.36 11.99
CA ARG A 93 25.07 -16.38 10.60
C ARG A 93 23.96 -15.79 9.74
N THR A 94 24.15 -14.54 9.36
CA THR A 94 23.34 -13.85 8.34
C THR A 94 23.64 -14.47 6.97
N VAL A 95 23.20 -15.71 6.74
CA VAL A 95 23.24 -16.29 5.40
C VAL A 95 22.14 -15.59 4.62
N SER A 96 22.50 -14.86 3.57
CA SER A 96 21.58 -14.37 2.55
C SER A 96 21.07 -15.59 1.75
N THR A 97 20.26 -16.43 2.37
CA THR A 97 19.47 -17.41 1.64
C THR A 97 18.35 -16.64 0.96
N GLY A 98 18.23 -16.80 -0.36
CA GLY A 98 17.08 -16.27 -1.10
C GLY A 98 15.77 -16.70 -0.42
N PRO A 99 14.72 -15.87 -0.46
CA PRO A 99 13.49 -16.09 0.28
C PRO A 99 12.91 -17.49 -0.03
N THR A 100 12.89 -18.36 0.97
CA THR A 100 12.08 -19.57 0.96
C THR A 100 10.70 -19.21 1.49
N THR A 101 9.77 -18.93 0.60
CA THR A 101 8.37 -18.74 0.97
C THR A 101 7.72 -20.11 1.15
N PRO A 102 7.13 -20.41 2.32
CA PRO A 102 6.19 -21.52 2.40
C PRO A 102 5.05 -21.24 1.42
N PHE A 103 4.62 -22.25 0.65
CA PHE A 103 3.31 -22.18 0.02
C PHE A 103 2.29 -21.87 1.12
N GLY A 104 1.31 -21.00 0.84
CA GLY A 104 0.41 -20.40 1.82
C GLY A 104 -0.24 -21.38 2.81
N PRO A 105 -0.97 -20.88 3.82
CA PRO A 105 -1.52 -21.71 4.90
C PRO A 105 -2.27 -22.92 4.34
N GLY A 106 -1.73 -24.13 4.57
CA GLY A 106 -2.27 -25.41 4.08
C GLY A 106 -1.30 -26.31 3.32
N PHE A 107 -0.12 -25.83 2.90
CA PHE A 107 0.88 -26.67 2.24
C PHE A 107 1.96 -27.20 3.22
N PRO A 108 2.40 -28.46 3.09
CA PRO A 108 3.45 -29.01 3.93
C PRO A 108 4.78 -28.27 3.70
N SER A 109 5.52 -28.02 4.79
CA SER A 109 6.79 -27.26 4.79
C SER A 109 7.93 -27.89 3.97
N SER A 110 7.72 -29.11 3.46
CA SER A 110 8.60 -29.84 2.55
C SER A 110 8.53 -29.31 1.10
N PHE A 111 7.44 -28.65 0.70
CA PHE A 111 7.35 -28.01 -0.62
C PHE A 111 7.98 -26.61 -0.58
N ARG A 112 9.32 -26.55 -0.64
CA ARG A 112 10.06 -25.28 -0.78
C ARG A 112 10.60 -25.16 -2.20
N ILE A 113 10.03 -24.25 -2.98
CA ILE A 113 10.64 -23.84 -4.24
C ILE A 113 11.62 -22.72 -3.93
N ARG A 114 12.89 -22.96 -4.22
CA ARG A 114 13.93 -21.93 -4.12
C ARG A 114 13.71 -20.93 -5.25
N THR A 115 13.20 -19.75 -4.94
CA THR A 115 13.04 -18.70 -5.95
C THR A 115 14.39 -18.06 -6.25
N PRO A 116 14.81 -17.96 -7.53
CA PRO A 116 16.00 -17.19 -7.90
C PRO A 116 15.69 -15.71 -7.70
N GLY A 117 15.98 -15.17 -6.52
CA GLY A 117 15.39 -13.91 -6.08
C GLY A 117 16.28 -12.66 -6.19
N GLY A 118 17.23 -12.55 -7.13
CA GLY A 118 18.18 -11.42 -7.17
C GLY A 118 17.85 -10.32 -8.17
N SER A 119 18.38 -9.13 -7.92
CA SER A 119 18.24 -7.94 -8.76
C SER A 119 19.03 -8.01 -10.07
N ASN A 120 19.91 -9.01 -10.23
CA ASN A 120 20.63 -9.21 -11.49
C ASN A 120 19.62 -9.59 -12.60
N PRO A 121 19.67 -8.92 -13.77
CA PRO A 121 18.81 -9.22 -14.92
C PRO A 121 18.71 -10.72 -15.26
N ARG A 122 19.80 -11.49 -15.12
CA ARG A 122 19.78 -12.95 -15.35
C ARG A 122 18.83 -13.69 -14.40
N GLN A 123 18.80 -13.29 -13.13
CA GLN A 123 17.91 -13.91 -12.14
C GLN A 123 16.45 -13.52 -12.40
N GLN A 124 16.18 -12.27 -12.78
CA GLN A 124 14.83 -11.85 -13.18
C GLN A 124 14.32 -12.63 -14.39
N VAL A 125 15.16 -12.86 -15.40
CA VAL A 125 14.81 -13.71 -16.56
C VAL A 125 14.53 -15.14 -16.12
N ALA A 126 15.32 -15.69 -15.18
CA ALA A 126 15.07 -17.01 -14.63
C ALA A 126 13.75 -17.09 -13.83
N SER A 127 13.44 -16.10 -12.98
CA SER A 127 12.17 -16.06 -12.23
C SER A 127 10.98 -15.93 -13.17
N ALA A 128 11.07 -15.05 -14.18
CA ALA A 128 10.02 -14.86 -15.17
C ALA A 128 9.81 -16.11 -16.03
N GLY A 129 10.91 -16.78 -16.43
CA GLY A 129 10.86 -18.04 -17.18
C GLY A 129 10.28 -19.18 -16.37
N SER A 130 10.66 -19.32 -15.09
CA SER A 130 10.10 -20.31 -14.18
C SER A 130 8.60 -20.08 -13.93
N PHE A 131 8.20 -18.83 -13.71
CA PHE A 131 6.80 -18.44 -13.59
C PHE A 131 6.02 -18.78 -14.86
N PHE A 132 6.53 -18.36 -16.02
CA PHE A 132 5.90 -18.66 -17.31
C PHE A 132 5.74 -20.17 -17.54
N PHE A 133 6.79 -20.96 -17.29
CA PHE A 133 6.75 -22.41 -17.46
C PHE A 133 5.70 -23.05 -16.56
N GLN A 134 5.66 -22.70 -15.28
CA GLN A 134 4.64 -23.21 -14.35
C GLN A 134 3.23 -22.83 -14.80
N GLN A 135 3.02 -21.57 -15.18
CA GLN A 135 1.73 -21.10 -15.66
C GLN A 135 1.29 -21.77 -16.97
N ALA A 136 2.21 -21.92 -17.92
CA ALA A 136 1.95 -22.59 -19.19
C ALA A 136 1.57 -24.05 -18.94
N PHE A 137 2.33 -24.76 -18.10
CA PHE A 137 2.03 -26.13 -17.71
C PHE A 137 0.65 -26.24 -17.04
N THR A 138 0.37 -25.41 -16.04
CA THR A 138 -0.92 -25.37 -15.35
C THR A 138 -2.07 -25.07 -16.31
N THR A 139 -1.90 -24.10 -17.21
CA THR A 139 -2.93 -23.70 -18.17
C THR A 139 -3.20 -24.81 -19.19
N VAL A 140 -2.16 -25.46 -19.72
CA VAL A 140 -2.31 -26.60 -20.63
C VAL A 140 -2.99 -27.78 -19.93
N PHE A 141 -2.53 -28.13 -18.73
CA PHE A 141 -3.08 -29.26 -17.97
C PHE A 141 -4.56 -29.05 -17.61
N THR A 142 -4.91 -27.87 -17.09
CA THR A 142 -6.30 -27.56 -16.76
C THR A 142 -7.18 -27.43 -18.02
N GLY A 143 -6.66 -26.87 -19.10
CA GLY A 143 -7.37 -26.78 -20.38
C GLY A 143 -7.66 -28.16 -20.97
N PHE A 144 -6.67 -29.06 -20.95
CA PHE A 144 -6.85 -30.46 -21.36
C PHE A 144 -7.91 -31.15 -20.50
N PHE A 145 -7.88 -30.95 -19.18
CA PHE A 145 -8.86 -31.54 -18.27
C PHE A 145 -10.28 -31.00 -18.52
N LEU A 146 -10.43 -29.69 -18.76
CA LEU A 146 -11.71 -29.08 -19.14
C LEU A 146 -12.23 -29.63 -20.47
N TRP A 147 -11.34 -29.85 -21.44
CA TRP A 147 -11.70 -30.44 -22.73
C TRP A 147 -12.17 -31.90 -22.57
N MET A 148 -11.41 -32.72 -21.85
CA MET A 148 -11.75 -34.13 -21.57
C MET A 148 -13.09 -34.26 -20.86
N THR A 149 -13.29 -33.49 -19.77
CA THR A 149 -14.54 -33.51 -19.01
C THR A 149 -15.71 -32.92 -19.79
N GLY A 150 -15.43 -31.94 -20.66
CA GLY A 150 -16.45 -31.29 -21.47
C GLY A 150 -17.00 -32.18 -22.58
N GLY A 151 -16.10 -32.88 -23.29
CA GLY A 151 -16.45 -33.79 -24.38
C GLY A 151 -17.18 -35.04 -23.91
N PHE A 152 -16.80 -35.61 -22.75
CA PHE A 152 -17.37 -36.88 -22.29
C PHE A 152 -18.75 -36.79 -21.64
N PHE A 153 -19.09 -35.71 -20.93
CA PHE A 153 -20.23 -35.73 -19.99
C PHE A 153 -21.32 -34.71 -20.24
N ALA A 154 -21.10 -33.67 -21.03
CA ALA A 154 -22.05 -32.56 -21.06
C ALA A 154 -22.41 -32.03 -22.45
N GLY A 155 -21.76 -32.45 -23.53
CA GLY A 155 -22.06 -31.93 -24.88
C GLY A 155 -21.35 -30.59 -25.15
N THR A 156 -21.49 -30.08 -26.37
CA THR A 156 -20.68 -28.95 -26.86
C THR A 156 -20.92 -27.66 -26.04
N PRO A 157 -19.86 -26.97 -25.58
CA PRO A 157 -20.00 -25.67 -24.93
C PRO A 157 -20.68 -24.67 -25.87
N LYS A 158 -21.44 -23.73 -25.30
CA LYS A 158 -22.08 -22.66 -26.09
C LYS A 158 -21.10 -21.55 -26.44
N LEU A 159 -20.02 -21.43 -25.67
CA LEU A 159 -18.95 -20.50 -25.97
C LEU A 159 -18.22 -20.94 -27.25
N THR A 160 -18.51 -20.27 -28.37
CA THR A 160 -17.78 -20.49 -29.62
C THR A 160 -16.33 -20.01 -29.48
N ILE A 161 -15.43 -20.49 -30.35
CA ILE A 161 -14.03 -20.03 -30.41
C ILE A 161 -13.96 -18.50 -30.52
N LEU A 162 -14.81 -17.90 -31.35
CA LEU A 162 -14.88 -16.44 -31.53
C LEU A 162 -15.30 -15.73 -30.24
N THR A 163 -16.30 -16.27 -29.52
CA THR A 163 -16.73 -15.72 -28.22
C THR A 163 -15.62 -15.86 -27.17
N GLY A 164 -14.93 -17.00 -27.14
CA GLY A 164 -13.78 -17.23 -26.26
C GLY A 164 -12.64 -16.24 -26.53
N ALA A 165 -12.28 -16.02 -27.79
CA ALA A 165 -11.28 -15.03 -28.18
C ALA A 165 -11.68 -13.60 -27.76
N GLY A 166 -12.95 -13.23 -27.93
CA GLY A 166 -13.48 -11.94 -27.48
C GLY A 166 -13.41 -11.78 -25.95
N VAL A 167 -13.75 -12.82 -25.19
CA VAL A 167 -13.62 -12.82 -23.73
C VAL A 167 -12.15 -12.67 -23.31
N LEU A 168 -11.23 -13.42 -23.93
CA LEU A 168 -9.80 -13.32 -23.64
C LEU A 168 -9.27 -11.91 -23.94
N ALA A 169 -9.62 -11.33 -25.09
CA ALA A 169 -9.23 -9.96 -25.43
C ALA A 169 -9.75 -8.95 -24.41
N GLY A 170 -11.01 -9.07 -23.98
CA GLY A 170 -11.59 -8.24 -22.92
C GLY A 170 -10.87 -8.39 -21.57
N LEU A 171 -10.52 -9.63 -21.19
CA LEU A 171 -9.76 -9.89 -19.96
C LEU A 171 -8.34 -9.34 -20.04
N LEU A 172 -7.66 -9.50 -21.18
CA LEU A 172 -6.33 -8.95 -21.40
C LEU A 172 -6.34 -7.42 -21.35
N LEU A 173 -7.31 -6.77 -21.98
CA LEU A 173 -7.46 -5.32 -21.94
C LEU A 173 -7.80 -4.84 -20.52
N GLY A 174 -8.78 -5.46 -19.84
CA GLY A 174 -9.17 -5.08 -18.49
C GLY A 174 -8.03 -5.23 -17.47
N GLN A 175 -7.36 -6.38 -17.47
CA GLN A 175 -6.18 -6.61 -16.63
C GLN A 175 -5.00 -5.74 -17.07
N GLY A 176 -4.88 -5.43 -18.35
CA GLY A 176 -3.85 -4.57 -18.92
C GLY A 176 -3.97 -3.12 -18.49
N VAL A 177 -5.18 -2.56 -18.45
CA VAL A 177 -5.43 -1.21 -17.92
C VAL A 177 -5.10 -1.15 -16.44
N ALA A 178 -5.59 -2.12 -15.65
CA ALA A 178 -5.26 -2.21 -14.23
C ALA A 178 -3.75 -2.36 -14.01
N TYR A 179 -3.09 -3.17 -14.83
CA TYR A 179 -1.64 -3.30 -14.86
C TYR A 179 -0.98 -1.95 -15.14
N VAL A 180 -1.29 -1.27 -16.25
CA VAL A 180 -0.63 -0.01 -16.61
C VAL A 180 -0.81 1.04 -15.52
N PHE A 181 -2.03 1.19 -14.99
CA PHE A 181 -2.34 2.18 -13.98
C PHE A 181 -1.67 1.88 -12.64
N ASP A 182 -1.89 0.70 -12.06
CA ASP A 182 -1.30 0.40 -10.75
C ASP A 182 0.22 0.19 -10.84
N TRP A 183 0.70 -0.44 -11.90
CA TRP A 183 2.11 -0.82 -12.00
C TRP A 183 3.04 0.33 -12.40
N PHE A 184 2.65 1.11 -13.40
CA PHE A 184 3.47 2.21 -13.92
C PHE A 184 3.07 3.56 -13.33
N TRP A 185 1.78 3.88 -13.30
CA TRP A 185 1.33 5.20 -12.85
C TRP A 185 1.41 5.37 -11.33
N ARG A 186 1.05 4.33 -10.57
CA ARG A 186 1.20 4.33 -9.09
C ARG A 186 2.54 3.79 -8.60
N GLU A 187 3.49 3.62 -9.52
CA GLU A 187 4.87 3.26 -9.17
C GLU A 187 5.01 1.94 -8.39
N GLU A 188 4.03 1.03 -8.43
CA GLU A 188 4.13 -0.27 -7.71
C GLU A 188 5.37 -1.07 -8.12
N ARG A 189 5.87 -0.88 -9.35
CA ARG A 189 7.10 -1.51 -9.82
C ARG A 189 8.33 -1.18 -8.97
N TYR A 190 8.35 -0.04 -8.28
CA TYR A 190 9.45 0.37 -7.39
C TYR A 190 9.23 -0.07 -5.95
N LEU A 191 8.02 -0.50 -5.60
CA LEU A 191 7.69 -1.01 -4.27
C LEU A 191 7.87 -2.53 -4.20
N LEU A 192 7.58 -3.26 -5.28
CA LEU A 192 7.58 -4.72 -5.31
C LEU A 192 8.82 -5.27 -6.02
N GLY A 193 9.54 -6.16 -5.33
CA GLY A 193 10.62 -6.92 -5.93
C GLY A 193 10.09 -8.05 -6.82
N PRO A 194 10.91 -8.59 -7.74
CA PRO A 194 10.52 -9.71 -8.60
C PRO A 194 9.98 -10.93 -7.84
N ALA A 195 10.53 -11.20 -6.66
CA ALA A 195 10.09 -12.30 -5.79
C ALA A 195 8.69 -12.05 -5.20
N ASP A 196 8.36 -10.82 -4.81
CA ASP A 196 7.03 -10.48 -4.28
C ASP A 196 5.97 -10.62 -5.38
N VAL A 197 6.30 -10.19 -6.60
CA VAL A 197 5.42 -10.36 -7.77
C VAL A 197 5.21 -11.84 -8.07
N TYR A 198 6.27 -12.64 -8.04
CA TYR A 198 6.20 -14.08 -8.25
C TYR A 198 5.29 -14.75 -7.22
N GLU A 199 5.53 -14.52 -5.92
CA GLU A 199 4.73 -15.08 -4.83
C GLU A 199 3.25 -14.70 -4.99
N TYR A 200 2.99 -13.43 -5.30
CA TYR A 200 1.62 -12.95 -5.51
C TYR A 200 0.94 -13.63 -6.71
N GLY A 201 1.65 -13.74 -7.84
CA GLY A 201 1.15 -14.44 -9.02
C GLY A 201 0.81 -15.90 -8.71
N MET A 202 1.67 -16.60 -7.96
CA MET A 202 1.45 -17.99 -7.56
C MET A 202 0.27 -18.14 -6.60
N ALA A 203 0.13 -17.24 -5.62
CA ALA A 203 -1.01 -17.27 -4.69
C ALA A 203 -2.34 -17.11 -5.43
N ARG A 204 -2.42 -16.18 -6.39
CA ARG A 204 -3.63 -15.97 -7.21
C ARG A 204 -3.94 -17.17 -8.10
N THR A 205 -2.91 -17.78 -8.68
CA THR A 205 -3.03 -19.02 -9.47
C THR A 205 -3.56 -20.16 -8.61
N GLY A 206 -3.08 -20.29 -7.37
CA GLY A 206 -3.58 -21.27 -6.42
C GLY A 206 -5.07 -21.10 -6.10
N VAL A 207 -5.55 -19.86 -5.96
CA VAL A 207 -6.99 -19.56 -5.77
C VAL A 207 -7.80 -19.99 -7.00
N LEU A 208 -7.31 -19.70 -8.21
CA LEU A 208 -7.99 -20.09 -9.45
C LEU A 208 -8.04 -21.61 -9.61
N LEU A 209 -6.93 -22.30 -9.37
CA LEU A 209 -6.87 -23.76 -9.41
C LEU A 209 -7.76 -24.40 -8.37
N GLY A 210 -7.77 -23.87 -7.14
CA GLY A 210 -8.68 -24.30 -6.09
C GLY A 210 -10.14 -24.12 -6.49
N GLY A 211 -10.46 -23.01 -7.18
CA GLY A 211 -11.78 -22.76 -7.76
C GLY A 211 -12.18 -23.79 -8.83
N VAL A 212 -11.28 -24.07 -9.78
CA VAL A 212 -11.52 -25.10 -10.82
C VAL A 212 -11.69 -26.48 -10.18
N ALA A 213 -10.81 -26.87 -9.26
CA ALA A 213 -10.91 -28.15 -8.55
C ALA A 213 -12.21 -28.27 -7.75
N LEU A 214 -12.61 -27.21 -7.02
CA LEU A 214 -13.89 -27.17 -6.31
C LEU A 214 -15.06 -27.32 -7.28
N GLY A 215 -15.04 -26.65 -8.43
CA GLY A 215 -16.05 -26.77 -9.47
C GLY A 215 -16.19 -28.19 -9.99
N LEU A 216 -15.06 -28.86 -10.23
CA LEU A 216 -15.02 -30.25 -10.64
C LEU A 216 -15.59 -31.17 -9.54
N ILE A 217 -15.19 -30.99 -8.29
CA ILE A 217 -15.70 -31.78 -7.16
C ILE A 217 -17.22 -31.62 -7.04
N LEU A 218 -17.73 -30.39 -7.06
CA LEU A 218 -19.18 -30.10 -6.97
C LEU A 218 -19.96 -30.68 -8.15
N THR A 219 -19.33 -30.89 -9.30
CA THR A 219 -19.98 -31.41 -10.50
C THR A 219 -19.91 -32.95 -10.58
N PHE A 220 -18.76 -33.54 -10.21
CA PHE A 220 -18.47 -34.95 -10.47
C PHE A 220 -18.55 -35.85 -9.24
N ALA A 221 -18.34 -35.34 -8.02
CA ALA A 221 -18.40 -36.16 -6.82
C ALA A 221 -19.79 -36.83 -6.61
N PRO A 222 -20.93 -36.20 -6.93
CA PRO A 222 -22.22 -36.89 -6.84
C PRO A 222 -22.35 -38.07 -7.80
N LEU A 223 -21.81 -37.93 -9.02
CA LEU A 223 -21.87 -38.95 -10.07
C LEU A 223 -21.08 -40.22 -9.68
N SER A 224 -19.92 -40.06 -9.06
CA SER A 224 -19.06 -41.20 -8.67
C SER A 224 -19.63 -42.06 -7.54
N VAL A 225 -20.59 -41.55 -6.76
CA VAL A 225 -21.18 -42.25 -5.61
C VAL A 225 -22.62 -42.71 -5.89
N GLY A 226 -23.09 -42.60 -7.15
CA GLY A 226 -24.46 -42.95 -7.53
C GLY A 226 -25.53 -42.05 -6.90
N LEU A 227 -25.11 -40.92 -6.30
CA LEU A 227 -26.04 -39.93 -5.79
C LEU A 227 -26.60 -39.13 -6.96
N ARG A 228 -27.92 -38.96 -6.99
CA ARG A 228 -28.52 -37.94 -7.87
C ARG A 228 -27.83 -36.61 -7.55
N PRO A 229 -27.44 -35.81 -8.56
CA PRO A 229 -26.83 -34.52 -8.32
C PRO A 229 -27.70 -33.75 -7.32
N VAL A 230 -27.15 -33.55 -6.12
CA VAL A 230 -27.87 -32.99 -4.97
C VAL A 230 -28.28 -31.53 -5.22
N MET A 231 -27.62 -30.88 -6.18
CA MET A 231 -27.89 -29.51 -6.62
C MET A 231 -28.03 -29.43 -8.14
N ASP A 232 -28.99 -28.61 -8.59
CA ASP A 232 -29.04 -28.09 -9.96
C ASP A 232 -27.67 -27.46 -10.30
N GLN A 233 -27.14 -27.73 -11.49
CA GLN A 233 -25.85 -27.21 -11.98
C GLN A 233 -25.73 -25.68 -11.80
N ARG A 234 -26.86 -24.96 -11.84
CA ARG A 234 -26.92 -23.52 -11.58
C ARG A 234 -26.38 -23.16 -10.20
N TRP A 235 -26.68 -23.95 -9.17
CA TRP A 235 -26.21 -23.68 -7.81
C TRP A 235 -24.72 -23.97 -7.63
N SER A 236 -24.17 -24.99 -8.30
CA SER A 236 -22.73 -25.24 -8.29
C SER A 236 -21.94 -24.04 -8.82
N VAL A 237 -22.46 -23.37 -9.85
CA VAL A 237 -21.84 -22.12 -10.36
C VAL A 237 -21.91 -21.00 -9.34
N VAL A 238 -23.07 -20.81 -8.68
CA VAL A 238 -23.23 -19.78 -7.65
C VAL A 238 -22.23 -20.02 -6.51
N VAL A 239 -22.14 -21.25 -5.99
CA VAL A 239 -21.21 -21.61 -4.92
C VAL A 239 -19.76 -21.36 -5.36
N LEU A 240 -19.39 -21.79 -6.56
CA LEU A 240 -18.05 -21.60 -7.13
C LEU A 240 -17.68 -20.12 -7.26
N VAL A 241 -18.58 -19.29 -7.78
CA VAL A 241 -18.37 -17.85 -7.93
C VAL A 241 -18.24 -17.17 -6.57
N VAL A 242 -19.11 -17.50 -5.62
CA VAL A 242 -19.07 -16.93 -4.26
C VAL A 242 -17.77 -17.31 -3.56
N ALA A 243 -17.37 -18.59 -3.63
CA ALA A 243 -16.13 -19.08 -3.04
C ALA A 243 -14.90 -18.40 -3.65
N LYS A 244 -14.82 -18.30 -4.99
CA LYS A 244 -13.74 -17.57 -5.69
C LYS A 244 -13.69 -16.11 -5.25
N THR A 245 -14.83 -15.42 -5.25
CA THR A 245 -14.92 -14.00 -4.88
C THR A 245 -14.44 -13.78 -3.45
N ALA A 246 -14.85 -14.64 -2.52
CA ALA A 246 -14.42 -14.56 -1.12
C ALA A 246 -12.90 -14.75 -0.96
N LEU A 247 -12.31 -15.72 -1.68
CA LEU A 247 -10.87 -15.94 -1.66
C LEU A 247 -10.09 -14.76 -2.28
N GLU A 248 -10.59 -14.18 -3.37
CA GLU A 248 -9.98 -13.00 -3.99
C GLU A 248 -10.04 -11.78 -3.05
N ILE A 249 -11.19 -11.52 -2.42
CA ILE A 249 -11.35 -10.46 -1.43
C ILE A 249 -10.37 -10.66 -0.26
N ARG A 250 -10.28 -11.88 0.27
CA ARG A 250 -9.32 -12.22 1.32
C ARG A 250 -7.88 -11.95 0.87
N SER A 251 -7.53 -12.33 -0.36
CA SER A 251 -6.19 -12.09 -0.90
C SER A 251 -5.88 -10.59 -0.99
N LEU A 252 -6.85 -9.78 -1.44
CA LEU A 252 -6.73 -8.33 -1.53
C LEU A 252 -6.50 -7.68 -0.16
N PHE A 253 -7.27 -8.08 0.86
CA PHE A 253 -7.08 -7.57 2.22
C PHE A 253 -5.73 -7.99 2.81
N THR A 254 -5.33 -9.24 2.61
CA THR A 254 -4.04 -9.74 3.11
C THR A 254 -2.87 -8.96 2.52
N LEU A 255 -2.92 -8.65 1.22
CA LEU A 255 -1.87 -7.87 0.56
C LEU A 255 -1.81 -6.44 1.06
N ARG A 256 -2.97 -5.80 1.23
CA ARG A 256 -3.05 -4.44 1.77
C ARG A 256 -2.51 -4.37 3.20
N ALA A 257 -2.85 -5.34 4.04
CA ALA A 257 -2.30 -5.46 5.39
C ALA A 257 -0.77 -5.63 5.36
N ARG A 258 -0.24 -6.51 4.50
CA ARG A 258 1.21 -6.68 4.32
C ARG A 258 1.90 -5.40 3.84
N ARG A 259 1.30 -4.66 2.91
CA ARG A 259 1.84 -3.37 2.42
C ARG A 259 1.92 -2.33 3.53
N ARG A 260 0.87 -2.24 4.34
CA ARG A 260 0.83 -1.34 5.50
C ARG A 260 1.90 -1.70 6.52
N ASN A 261 1.98 -2.96 6.93
CA ASN A 261 2.98 -3.42 7.90
C ASN A 261 4.40 -3.19 7.39
N TRP A 262 4.65 -3.42 6.09
CA TRP A 262 5.98 -3.18 5.51
C TRP A 262 6.34 -1.69 5.49
N ALA A 263 5.40 -0.81 5.12
CA ALA A 263 5.61 0.63 5.17
C ALA A 263 5.90 1.09 6.60
N GLU A 264 5.16 0.57 7.58
CA GLU A 264 5.37 0.85 9.00
C GLU A 264 6.73 0.31 9.51
N GLU A 265 7.13 -0.90 9.11
CA GLU A 265 8.43 -1.49 9.47
C GLU A 265 9.60 -0.71 8.86
N GLU A 266 9.50 -0.33 7.59
CA GLU A 266 10.55 0.44 6.91
C GLU A 266 10.66 1.83 7.52
N GLN A 267 9.53 2.49 7.80
CA GLN A 267 9.52 3.74 8.55
C GLN A 267 10.14 3.58 9.94
N ARG A 268 9.87 2.49 10.65
CA ARG A 268 10.51 2.21 11.95
C ARG A 268 12.02 2.02 11.82
N ARG A 269 12.49 1.35 10.77
CA ARG A 269 13.92 1.14 10.52
C ARG A 269 14.63 2.45 10.22
N VAL A 270 14.08 3.26 9.32
CA VAL A 270 14.60 4.60 9.01
C VAL A 270 14.60 5.47 10.26
N ARG A 271 13.49 5.48 11.01
CA ARG A 271 13.38 6.22 12.27
C ARG A 271 14.45 5.79 13.28
N ALA A 272 14.65 4.49 13.47
CA ALA A 272 15.65 3.98 14.40
C ALA A 272 17.10 4.30 13.96
N ALA A 273 17.34 4.42 12.65
CA ALA A 273 18.65 4.75 12.12
C ALA A 273 18.99 6.24 12.23
N GLU A 274 18.00 7.13 12.19
CA GLU A 274 18.20 8.59 12.10
C GLU A 274 17.34 9.38 13.09
N SER A 275 17.14 8.86 14.32
CA SER A 275 16.51 9.62 15.41
C SER A 275 17.50 9.92 16.54
N GLY A 276 17.43 11.14 17.07
CA GLY A 276 18.20 11.56 18.24
C GLY A 276 17.42 12.54 19.10
N THR A 277 17.81 12.64 20.37
CA THR A 277 17.29 13.64 21.30
C THR A 277 18.48 14.34 21.94
N ALA A 278 18.47 15.67 21.93
CA ALA A 278 19.56 16.46 22.48
C ALA A 278 19.04 17.75 23.12
N PRO A 279 19.77 18.28 24.12
CA PRO A 279 19.56 19.64 24.59
C PRO A 279 19.93 20.65 23.49
N VAL A 280 19.05 21.63 23.26
CA VAL A 280 19.28 22.71 22.28
C VAL A 280 19.25 24.04 23.00
N ARG A 281 20.32 24.82 22.82
CA ARG A 281 20.39 26.18 23.36
C ARG A 281 19.56 27.13 22.51
N VAL A 282 18.67 27.84 23.19
CA VAL A 282 17.73 28.80 22.63
C VAL A 282 18.15 30.21 22.97
N PHE A 283 17.93 31.11 22.03
CA PHE A 283 18.13 32.54 22.21
C PHE A 283 17.08 33.31 21.39
N LYS A 284 16.62 34.45 21.92
CA LYS A 284 15.56 35.28 21.29
C LYS A 284 14.33 34.45 20.91
N HIS A 285 13.86 33.60 21.82
CA HIS A 285 12.70 32.75 21.62
C HIS A 285 12.77 31.82 20.40
N SER A 286 13.96 31.38 19.99
CA SER A 286 14.04 30.50 18.82
C SER A 286 15.26 29.58 18.74
N PHE A 287 15.07 28.52 17.95
CA PHE A 287 16.13 27.73 17.34
C PHE A 287 15.83 27.55 15.85
N VAL A 288 16.83 27.13 15.07
CA VAL A 288 16.73 27.10 13.61
C VAL A 288 16.80 25.66 13.11
N LEU A 289 15.94 25.30 12.17
CA LEU A 289 16.19 24.20 11.25
C LEU A 289 16.61 24.81 9.92
N GLY A 290 17.73 24.41 9.37
CA GLY A 290 18.18 24.97 8.10
C GLY A 290 19.15 24.04 7.39
N ASP A 291 19.24 24.24 6.08
CA ASP A 291 20.23 23.57 5.24
C ASP A 291 21.67 24.05 5.55
N ALA A 292 22.70 23.50 4.90
CA ALA A 292 24.09 23.93 5.06
C ALA A 292 24.24 25.45 4.92
N ARG A 293 23.64 25.99 3.85
CA ARG A 293 23.63 27.40 3.46
C ARG A 293 22.21 27.94 3.50
N PHE A 294 21.79 28.49 4.63
CA PHE A 294 20.56 29.29 4.67
C PHE A 294 20.91 30.78 4.81
N PRO A 295 20.19 31.67 4.10
CA PRO A 295 20.41 33.11 4.21
C PRO A 295 20.13 33.55 5.66
N GLY A 296 21.08 34.25 6.27
CA GLY A 296 20.98 34.70 7.66
C GLY A 296 19.99 35.86 7.90
N SER A 297 19.17 36.21 6.90
CA SER A 297 18.13 37.25 7.07
C SER A 297 16.88 36.61 7.65
N PHE A 298 16.46 37.13 8.80
CA PHE A 298 15.21 36.76 9.47
C PHE A 298 14.10 37.78 9.18
N GLU A 299 14.28 38.61 8.15
CA GLU A 299 13.27 39.57 7.70
C GLU A 299 12.20 38.86 6.87
N ASN A 300 10.93 39.23 7.07
CA ASN A 300 9.78 38.74 6.28
C ASN A 300 9.50 37.23 6.36
N LEU A 301 9.68 36.61 7.53
CA LEU A 301 9.29 35.21 7.73
C LEU A 301 7.77 35.03 7.74
N ASP A 302 7.30 33.93 7.14
CA ASP A 302 5.89 33.53 7.26
C ASP A 302 5.64 32.86 8.63
N HIS A 303 4.96 33.59 9.52
CA HIS A 303 4.56 33.15 10.85
C HIS A 303 3.12 32.63 10.92
N SER A 304 2.50 32.30 9.78
CA SER A 304 1.08 31.91 9.67
C SER A 304 0.62 30.79 10.60
N THR A 305 1.54 29.96 11.12
CA THR A 305 1.21 28.84 12.00
C THR A 305 1.36 29.13 13.50
N GLY A 306 1.98 30.24 13.89
CA GLY A 306 2.30 30.56 15.30
C GLY A 306 3.40 29.69 15.94
N LEU A 307 3.87 28.64 15.27
CA LEU A 307 4.90 27.73 15.78
C LEU A 307 6.30 28.02 15.20
N GLY A 308 6.38 28.64 14.03
CA GLY A 308 7.65 29.04 13.44
C GLY A 308 7.50 30.11 12.37
N GLY A 309 8.63 30.69 11.99
CA GLY A 309 8.77 31.58 10.84
C GLY A 309 9.44 30.85 9.70
N LEU A 310 8.74 30.67 8.59
CA LEU A 310 9.27 30.02 7.39
C LEU A 310 10.04 31.02 6.53
N GLY A 311 11.32 30.71 6.29
CA GLY A 311 12.15 31.34 5.27
C GLY A 311 12.33 30.41 4.05
N GLU A 312 13.18 30.81 3.10
CA GLU A 312 13.37 30.06 1.85
C GLU A 312 13.99 28.66 2.07
N SER A 313 15.06 28.59 2.86
CA SER A 313 15.81 27.34 3.13
C SER A 313 15.99 27.06 4.63
N PHE A 314 15.17 27.70 5.47
CA PHE A 314 15.19 27.50 6.91
C PHE A 314 13.82 27.73 7.56
N LEU A 315 13.64 27.14 8.74
CA LEU A 315 12.50 27.33 9.62
C LEU A 315 13.01 27.82 10.97
N LEU A 316 12.57 29.01 11.38
CA LEU A 316 12.81 29.56 12.71
C LEU A 316 11.71 29.06 13.65
N VAL A 317 11.99 28.07 14.50
CA VAL A 317 10.99 27.53 15.43
C VAL A 317 10.92 28.44 16.67
N ARG A 318 9.70 28.90 17.01
CA ARG A 318 9.47 29.80 18.15
C ARG A 318 9.29 29.03 19.44
N THR A 319 10.00 29.45 20.48
CA THR A 319 9.94 28.89 21.84
C THR A 319 9.19 29.78 22.81
N GLY A 320 8.78 29.22 23.95
CA GLY A 320 8.18 30.00 25.05
C GLY A 320 9.22 30.82 25.81
N ILE A 321 10.37 30.22 26.12
CA ILE A 321 11.49 30.88 26.81
C ILE A 321 12.29 31.82 25.89
N GLU A 322 12.83 32.90 26.45
CA GLU A 322 13.71 33.84 25.73
C GLU A 322 15.13 33.26 25.54
N ARG A 323 15.70 32.71 26.61
CA ARG A 323 17.03 32.09 26.64
C ARG A 323 17.02 30.87 27.55
N GLY A 324 17.74 29.82 27.16
CA GLY A 324 17.87 28.62 27.96
C GLY A 324 18.21 27.38 27.14
N THR A 325 17.99 26.22 27.75
CA THR A 325 18.11 24.93 27.08
C THR A 325 16.74 24.25 27.04
N ILE A 326 16.35 23.76 25.87
CA ILE A 326 15.14 22.95 25.65
C ILE A 326 15.53 21.55 25.22
N THR A 327 14.59 20.61 25.31
CA THR A 327 14.79 19.26 24.78
C THR A 327 14.24 19.15 23.36
N VAL A 328 15.07 18.81 22.38
CA VAL A 328 14.64 18.59 20.99
C VAL A 328 14.89 17.14 20.59
N SER A 329 13.83 16.47 20.16
CA SER A 329 13.92 15.20 19.44
C SER A 329 13.80 15.46 17.95
N ALA A 330 14.65 14.82 17.14
CA ALA A 330 14.71 15.01 15.70
C ALA A 330 14.73 13.64 15.01
N ALA A 331 13.90 13.45 13.98
CA ALA A 331 13.90 12.23 13.18
C ALA A 331 13.58 12.49 11.70
N ALA A 332 14.29 11.79 10.81
CA ALA A 332 13.99 11.80 9.38
C ALA A 332 13.14 10.59 8.99
N PHE A 333 12.25 10.79 8.02
CA PHE A 333 11.38 9.77 7.44
C PHE A 333 11.51 9.79 5.91
N VAL A 334 11.33 8.63 5.28
CA VAL A 334 11.32 8.50 3.81
C VAL A 334 9.96 8.80 3.19
N SER A 335 8.92 8.93 4.01
CA SER A 335 7.55 9.23 3.57
C SER A 335 6.75 9.85 4.70
N ARG A 336 5.65 10.53 4.34
CA ARG A 336 4.77 11.21 5.28
C ARG A 336 4.28 10.28 6.40
N PRO A 337 4.56 10.59 7.67
CA PRO A 337 3.96 9.88 8.78
C PRO A 337 2.46 10.18 8.86
N GLY A 338 1.66 9.13 9.01
CA GLY A 338 0.20 9.21 9.09
C GLY A 338 -0.27 10.05 10.27
N LEU A 339 -1.50 10.56 10.14
CA LEU A 339 -2.28 11.17 11.24
C LEU A 339 -3.69 10.56 11.32
N ASP A 340 -3.95 9.50 10.55
CA ASP A 340 -5.28 8.99 10.28
C ASP A 340 -5.69 7.88 11.25
N THR A 341 -4.73 7.26 11.93
CA THR A 341 -5.01 6.16 12.86
C THR A 341 -5.41 6.67 14.25
N PRO A 342 -6.18 5.88 15.02
CA PRO A 342 -6.49 6.20 16.42
C PRO A 342 -5.24 6.40 17.27
N GLU A 343 -4.22 5.55 17.10
CA GLU A 343 -2.98 5.63 17.89
C GLU A 343 -2.18 6.90 17.55
N GLU A 344 -2.18 7.32 16.29
CA GLU A 344 -1.56 8.58 15.86
C GLU A 344 -2.30 9.80 16.45
N ARG A 345 -3.63 9.76 16.46
CA ARG A 345 -4.45 10.80 17.11
C ARG A 345 -4.23 10.88 18.61
N GLU A 346 -4.03 9.75 19.28
CA GLU A 346 -3.71 9.72 20.70
C GLU A 346 -2.35 10.39 20.99
N ARG A 347 -1.31 10.08 20.19
CA ARG A 347 -0.02 10.77 20.29
C ARG A 347 -0.12 12.28 20.05
N LEU A 348 -0.99 12.72 19.14
CA LEU A 348 -1.25 14.15 18.91
C LEU A 348 -1.86 14.84 20.14
N GLN A 349 -2.53 14.12 21.04
CA GLN A 349 -3.08 14.72 22.26
C GLN A 349 -2.00 15.13 23.26
N GLU A 350 -0.83 14.48 23.22
CA GLU A 350 0.31 14.78 24.10
C GLU A 350 1.02 16.11 23.78
N TRP A 351 0.76 16.67 22.60
CA TRP A 351 1.39 17.91 22.10
C TRP A 351 0.41 19.07 22.17
N GLU A 352 0.89 20.27 22.52
CA GLU A 352 0.07 21.47 22.57
C GLU A 352 -0.08 22.07 21.17
N ASP A 353 1.03 22.21 20.45
CA ASP A 353 1.04 22.76 19.10
C ASP A 353 1.68 21.78 18.11
N VAL A 354 1.08 21.68 16.93
CA VAL A 354 1.56 20.87 15.82
C VAL A 354 1.33 21.62 14.52
N ALA A 355 2.40 21.88 13.77
CA ALA A 355 2.32 22.52 12.46
C ALA A 355 3.27 21.86 11.45
N GLU A 356 2.91 21.94 10.18
CA GLU A 356 3.74 21.49 9.06
C GLU A 356 4.19 22.65 8.18
N PHE A 357 5.41 22.55 7.65
CA PHE A 357 6.07 23.53 6.79
C PHE A 357 6.77 22.81 5.64
N SER A 358 6.96 23.48 4.50
CA SER A 358 7.79 22.97 3.40
C SER A 358 9.09 23.77 3.32
N LEU A 359 10.22 23.08 3.29
CA LEU A 359 11.57 23.67 3.21
C LEU A 359 12.32 23.15 1.97
N ALA A 360 12.97 24.06 1.27
CA ALA A 360 13.96 23.71 0.26
C ALA A 360 15.30 23.41 0.93
N VAL A 361 15.92 22.29 0.54
CA VAL A 361 17.19 21.79 1.08
C VAL A 361 18.14 21.45 -0.07
N PRO A 362 18.66 22.44 -0.81
CA PRO A 362 19.51 22.22 -1.99
C PRO A 362 20.84 21.50 -1.70
N ASP A 363 21.41 21.64 -0.51
CA ASP A 363 22.67 20.99 -0.11
C ASP A 363 22.43 19.62 0.54
N GLY A 364 21.18 19.30 0.86
CA GLY A 364 20.83 18.05 1.53
C GLY A 364 21.40 17.92 2.93
N GLU A 365 21.62 19.03 3.65
CA GLU A 365 22.16 19.09 5.01
C GLU A 365 21.20 19.79 5.98
N LEU A 366 19.91 19.43 5.91
CA LEU A 366 18.90 19.92 6.85
C LEU A 366 19.23 19.42 8.26
N ARG A 367 19.48 20.35 9.19
CA ARG A 367 19.82 20.04 10.58
C ARG A 367 19.16 21.01 11.55
N VAL A 368 18.96 20.54 12.77
CA VAL A 368 18.67 21.42 13.92
C VAL A 368 19.95 22.16 14.31
N ARG A 369 19.87 23.48 14.46
CA ARG A 369 20.98 24.34 14.82
C ARG A 369 20.61 25.16 16.05
N ALA A 370 21.50 25.11 17.06
CA ALA A 370 21.42 25.96 18.23
C ALA A 370 22.08 27.31 17.97
N HIS A 371 21.69 28.32 18.75
CA HIS A 371 22.45 29.55 18.78
C HIS A 371 23.81 29.31 19.45
N GLY A 372 24.89 29.59 18.71
CA GLY A 372 26.26 29.49 19.21
C GLY A 372 26.96 28.14 18.99
N GLY A 373 26.40 27.20 18.21
CA GLY A 373 27.12 25.98 17.86
C GLY A 373 26.28 24.85 17.25
N GLY A 374 26.95 23.75 16.94
CA GLY A 374 26.31 22.51 16.48
C GLY A 374 25.55 21.80 17.60
N VAL A 375 24.53 21.04 17.24
CA VAL A 375 23.79 20.15 18.13
C VAL A 375 24.05 18.72 17.68
N ASP A 376 24.25 17.81 18.62
CA ASP A 376 24.37 16.38 18.35
C ASP A 376 22.99 15.77 18.03
N LEU A 377 22.47 16.12 16.86
CA LEU A 377 21.22 15.60 16.29
C LEU A 377 21.47 15.07 14.88
N PRO A 378 20.70 14.05 14.44
CA PRO A 378 20.85 13.47 13.12
C PRO A 378 20.54 14.50 12.03
N ARG A 379 21.06 14.22 10.83
CA ARG A 379 20.66 14.92 9.61
C ARG A 379 19.21 14.57 9.28
N LEU A 380 18.41 15.58 8.92
CA LEU A 380 16.98 15.45 8.65
C LEU A 380 16.64 15.26 7.17
N SER A 381 17.62 15.42 6.29
CA SER A 381 17.52 15.18 4.85
C SER A 381 17.94 13.75 4.47
N ALA A 382 17.18 12.75 4.92
CA ALA A 382 17.47 11.32 4.68
C ALA A 382 17.65 10.96 3.20
N SER A 383 16.95 11.68 2.32
CA SER A 383 16.95 11.48 0.86
C SER A 383 17.90 12.43 0.09
N GLY A 384 18.76 13.17 0.78
CA GLY A 384 19.71 14.11 0.17
C GLY A 384 19.07 15.46 -0.21
N PRO A 385 19.56 16.14 -1.24
CA PRO A 385 19.00 17.41 -1.71
C PRO A 385 17.55 17.29 -2.19
N GLY A 386 16.71 18.27 -1.84
CA GLY A 386 15.31 18.31 -2.31
C GLY A 386 14.39 19.18 -1.48
N CYS A 387 13.08 19.02 -1.70
CA CYS A 387 12.04 19.63 -0.88
C CYS A 387 11.60 18.66 0.22
N TYR A 388 11.50 19.19 1.44
CA TYR A 388 11.10 18.43 2.62
C TYR A 388 9.88 19.06 3.26
N ARG A 389 8.94 18.23 3.68
CA ARG A 389 7.93 18.62 4.68
C ARG A 389 8.52 18.41 6.06
N VAL A 390 8.34 19.40 6.93
CA VAL A 390 8.74 19.39 8.33
C VAL A 390 7.50 19.49 9.17
N ARG A 391 7.30 18.56 10.11
CA ARG A 391 6.28 18.68 11.17
C ARG A 391 6.99 18.94 12.49
N VAL A 392 6.59 20.03 13.13
CA VAL A 392 7.08 20.41 14.46
C VAL A 392 5.95 20.17 15.44
N HIS A 393 6.24 19.43 16.50
CA HIS A 393 5.39 19.28 17.67
C HIS A 393 6.04 20.01 18.83
N ALA A 394 5.25 20.72 19.63
CA ALA A 394 5.74 21.43 20.81
C ALA A 394 4.80 21.27 22.00
N ARG A 395 5.37 21.25 23.19
CA ARG A 395 4.65 21.23 24.48
C ARG A 395 5.45 21.95 25.56
N GLY A 396 4.75 22.47 26.57
CA GLY A 396 5.33 23.22 27.67
C GLY A 396 5.64 24.68 27.32
N ARG A 397 5.12 25.20 26.20
CA ARG A 397 5.49 26.55 25.69
C ARG A 397 5.00 27.69 26.58
N ASP A 398 3.98 27.45 27.40
CA ASP A 398 3.40 28.47 28.28
C ASP A 398 4.01 28.46 29.70
N VAL A 399 5.02 27.62 29.96
CA VAL A 399 5.67 27.50 31.27
C VAL A 399 6.82 28.53 31.39
N ARG A 400 6.52 29.69 31.99
CA ARG A 400 7.47 30.74 32.42
C ARG A 400 8.37 31.34 31.30
N HIS A 401 8.00 32.52 30.82
CA HIS A 401 8.66 33.27 29.73
C HIS A 401 10.09 33.81 29.97
N ARG A 402 10.73 33.59 31.13
CA ARG A 402 12.01 34.26 31.47
C ARG A 402 13.20 33.29 31.44
N ASP A 403 14.42 33.85 31.41
CA ASP A 403 15.69 33.13 31.37
C ASP A 403 15.73 31.93 32.34
N LEU A 404 15.65 30.73 31.78
CA LEU A 404 15.73 29.46 32.52
C LEU A 404 16.94 28.69 31.99
N PRO A 405 17.92 28.32 32.84
CA PRO A 405 19.05 27.51 32.39
C PRO A 405 18.61 26.20 31.69
N GLU A 406 17.55 25.59 32.23
CA GLU A 406 16.89 24.38 31.72
C GLU A 406 15.38 24.58 31.74
N SER A 407 14.72 24.30 30.61
CA SER A 407 13.27 24.40 30.45
C SER A 407 12.66 23.02 30.23
N GLU A 408 11.42 22.85 30.73
CA GLU A 408 10.60 21.66 30.47
C GLU A 408 10.03 21.63 29.05
N GLU A 409 10.20 22.72 28.28
CA GLU A 409 9.83 22.79 26.87
C GLU A 409 10.47 21.66 26.07
N THR A 410 9.60 20.92 25.38
CA THR A 410 10.01 19.80 24.53
C THR A 410 9.51 20.00 23.12
N TYR A 411 10.37 19.70 22.15
CA TYR A 411 10.04 19.74 20.73
C TYR A 411 10.30 18.39 20.07
N SER A 412 9.44 18.03 19.12
CA SER A 412 9.67 16.90 18.22
C SER A 412 9.59 17.36 16.78
N VAL A 413 10.75 17.31 16.12
CA VAL A 413 10.94 17.68 14.72
C VAL A 413 11.01 16.41 13.90
N ILE A 414 10.10 16.28 12.94
CA ILE A 414 10.12 15.17 11.99
C ILE A 414 10.08 15.70 10.56
N THR A 415 10.75 15.00 9.65
CA THR A 415 10.92 15.47 8.26
C THR A 415 10.73 14.33 7.26
N TRP A 416 10.22 14.63 6.07
CA TRP A 416 10.12 13.66 4.97
C TRP A 416 10.13 14.37 3.61
N PRO A 417 10.60 13.71 2.53
CA PRO A 417 10.51 14.28 1.19
C PRO A 417 9.04 14.41 0.75
N GLU A 418 8.64 15.61 0.33
CA GLU A 418 7.30 15.89 -0.20
C GLU A 418 7.35 17.14 -1.08
N GLU A 419 6.42 17.25 -2.03
CA GLU A 419 6.27 18.47 -2.82
C GLU A 419 5.92 19.68 -1.92
N PRO A 420 6.40 20.89 -2.27
CA PRO A 420 6.07 22.09 -1.53
C PRO A 420 4.56 22.31 -1.40
N SER A 421 4.09 22.57 -0.18
CA SER A 421 2.71 22.95 0.11
C SER A 421 2.67 24.07 1.15
N PRO A 422 1.60 24.87 1.20
CA PRO A 422 1.46 25.93 2.19
C PRO A 422 1.62 25.41 3.64
N PRO A 423 2.06 26.26 4.58
CA PRO A 423 2.08 25.89 6.00
C PRO A 423 0.69 25.44 6.49
N LEU A 424 0.68 24.41 7.33
CA LEU A 424 -0.55 23.79 7.83
C LEU A 424 -0.52 23.73 9.35
N VAL A 425 -1.51 24.35 10.00
CA VAL A 425 -1.76 24.19 11.44
C VAL A 425 -2.59 22.92 11.64
N ILE A 426 -2.03 21.94 12.37
CA ILE A 426 -2.75 20.71 12.75
C ILE A 426 -3.39 20.90 14.13
N LYS A 427 -2.65 21.49 15.07
CA LYS A 427 -3.10 21.77 16.43
C LYS A 427 -2.41 23.04 16.93
N ALA A 428 -3.14 23.90 17.62
CA ALA A 428 -2.59 25.08 18.28
C ALA A 428 -3.40 25.32 19.55
N THR A 429 -2.88 24.88 20.70
CA THR A 429 -3.55 25.04 22.00
C THR A 429 -2.73 25.82 23.01
N SER A 430 -1.45 26.11 22.73
CA SER A 430 -0.68 27.02 23.60
C SER A 430 -1.14 28.46 23.38
N ARG A 431 -0.98 29.30 24.41
CA ARG A 431 -1.23 30.75 24.30
C ARG A 431 -0.30 31.37 23.26
N CYS A 432 0.98 30.97 23.27
CA CYS A 432 1.98 31.42 22.31
C CYS A 432 1.58 31.12 20.85
N GLY A 433 1.01 29.94 20.58
CA GLY A 433 0.54 29.55 19.26
C GLY A 433 -0.78 30.22 18.88
N MET A 434 -1.74 30.26 19.80
CA MET A 434 -3.07 30.85 19.57
C MET A 434 -3.02 32.35 19.31
N ASP A 435 -2.23 33.11 20.07
CA ASP A 435 -2.17 34.57 19.95
C ASP A 435 -1.71 35.01 18.55
N GLU A 436 -0.75 34.30 17.96
CA GLU A 436 -0.24 34.61 16.62
C GLU A 436 -1.25 34.23 15.52
N VAL A 437 -1.88 33.06 15.64
CA VAL A 437 -2.92 32.59 14.70
C VAL A 437 -4.13 33.54 14.71
N LEU A 438 -4.54 34.01 15.89
CA LEU A 438 -5.68 34.89 16.06
C LEU A 438 -5.41 36.32 15.56
N ARG A 439 -4.20 36.86 15.76
CA ARG A 439 -3.80 38.20 15.27
C ARG A 439 -3.90 38.35 13.75
N ARG A 440 -3.83 37.25 13.00
CA ARG A 440 -3.85 37.26 11.53
C ARG A 440 -5.16 36.80 10.91
N ARG A 441 -6.18 36.42 11.71
CA ARG A 441 -7.53 36.31 11.13
C ARG A 441 -7.96 37.72 10.72
N PRO A 442 -8.37 37.94 9.46
CA PRO A 442 -8.96 39.22 9.09
C PRO A 442 -10.14 39.47 10.04
N ALA A 443 -10.22 40.68 10.59
CA ALA A 443 -11.42 41.11 11.30
C ALA A 443 -12.58 40.97 10.31
N GLY A 444 -13.49 40.04 10.60
CA GLY A 444 -14.64 39.73 9.76
C GLY A 444 -15.61 40.88 9.67
#